data_AF-S7S033-F1
#
_entry.id   AF-S7S033-F1
#
_cell.length_a   1.000
_cell.length_b   1.000
_cell.length_c   1.000
_cell.angle_alpha   90.00
_cell.angle_beta   90.00
_cell.angle_gamma   90.00
#
_symmetry.space_group_name_H-M   'P 1'
#
loop_
_entity.id
_entity.type
_entity.pdbx_description
1 polymer ?
#
loop_
_entity_poly.entity_id
_entity_poly.type
_entity_poly.pdbx_seq_one_letter_code
_entity_poly.pdbx_strand_id
1 'polypeptide(L)'
;MALQPSLRPLIIAGRYDAPHTIDIFLDYVCPFSAKLALAIDSVLKPALDAGGKYDGKVKAIFRPQVQPWHASSTFVHEAGLAVARVAPEKFWAFSLALFKKQGDFFDIPTSTLTPLQVREKLAALVAETVGQDKVQAFNDLLTLKSSPNGGVAVTDDLKYTVKFSRQNGIHVSPTVLWDGIVANEISSSWGEKEWTEFLAAKVVV
;
A
#
# COMPACT_ATOMS: atom_id res chain seq x y z
N MET A 1 -11.25 -4.98 -10.13
CA MET A 1 -10.63 -6.28 -9.76
C MET A 1 -10.96 -6.71 -8.34
N ALA A 2 -10.99 -8.02 -8.10
CA ALA A 2 -11.25 -8.59 -6.77
C ALA A 2 -9.99 -8.58 -5.88
N LEU A 3 -10.20 -8.48 -4.57
CA LEU A 3 -9.21 -8.75 -3.52
C LEU A 3 -9.63 -10.02 -2.77
N GLN A 4 -8.67 -10.75 -2.22
CA GLN A 4 -8.99 -11.75 -1.20
C GLN A 4 -9.65 -11.04 0.00
N PRO A 5 -10.61 -11.68 0.69
CA PRO A 5 -11.27 -11.07 1.85
C PRO A 5 -10.30 -10.53 2.91
N SER A 6 -9.19 -11.24 3.17
CA SER A 6 -8.12 -10.83 4.09
C SER A 6 -7.39 -9.55 3.67
N LEU A 7 -7.42 -9.20 2.39
CA LEU A 7 -6.74 -8.03 1.82
C LEU A 7 -7.70 -6.88 1.52
N ARG A 8 -8.97 -6.99 1.91
CA ARG A 8 -9.96 -5.92 1.78
C ARG A 8 -9.53 -4.58 2.42
N PRO A 9 -8.76 -4.53 3.53
CA PRO A 9 -8.26 -3.27 4.07
C PRO A 9 -7.35 -2.48 3.11
N LEU A 10 -6.89 -3.09 2.02
CA LEU A 10 -6.11 -2.42 0.98
C LEU A 10 -6.98 -1.59 0.01
N ILE A 11 -8.31 -1.60 0.16
CA ILE A 11 -9.19 -0.61 -0.49
C ILE A 11 -9.05 0.70 0.28
N ILE A 12 -8.32 1.65 -0.28
CA ILE A 12 -7.91 2.89 0.41
C ILE A 12 -8.87 4.06 0.17
N ALA A 13 -9.71 3.97 -0.87
CA ALA A 13 -10.77 4.92 -1.16
C ALA A 13 -11.92 4.28 -1.96
N GLY A 14 -13.12 4.83 -1.79
CA GLY A 14 -14.33 4.38 -2.46
C GLY A 14 -14.94 3.10 -1.90
N ARG A 15 -16.15 2.82 -2.35
CA ARG A 15 -16.93 1.68 -1.85
C ARG A 15 -16.42 0.36 -2.42
N TYR A 16 -16.45 -0.69 -1.60
CA TYR A 16 -15.98 -2.02 -2.02
C TYR A 16 -16.73 -2.58 -3.24
N ASP A 17 -18.01 -2.22 -3.38
CA ASP A 17 -18.93 -2.64 -4.43
C ASP A 17 -18.86 -1.76 -5.68
N ALA A 18 -18.01 -0.71 -5.69
CA ALA A 18 -17.83 0.15 -6.85
C ALA A 18 -17.39 -0.65 -8.09
N PRO A 19 -18.02 -0.44 -9.27
CA PRO A 19 -17.77 -1.23 -10.47
C PRO A 19 -16.38 -0.98 -11.05
N HIS A 20 -15.94 0.27 -11.10
CA HIS A 20 -14.61 0.61 -11.59
C HIS A 20 -13.54 0.47 -10.52
N THR A 21 -12.34 0.09 -10.95
CA THR A 21 -11.19 -0.10 -10.07
C THR A 21 -9.93 0.57 -10.58
N ILE A 22 -9.30 1.34 -9.68
CA ILE A 22 -7.93 1.84 -9.83
C ILE A 22 -7.03 0.96 -8.95
N ASP A 23 -6.24 0.07 -9.55
CA ASP A 23 -5.26 -0.73 -8.84
C ASP A 23 -3.89 -0.03 -8.89
N ILE A 24 -3.35 0.33 -7.73
CA ILE A 24 -2.20 1.23 -7.59
C ILE A 24 -1.06 0.47 -6.93
N PHE A 25 -0.10 0.04 -7.75
CA PHE A 25 1.07 -0.72 -7.35
C PHE A 25 2.13 0.22 -6.79
N LEU A 26 2.39 0.13 -5.50
CA LEU A 26 3.22 1.07 -4.75
C LEU A 26 4.28 0.32 -3.95
N ASP A 27 5.50 0.87 -3.92
CA ASP A 27 6.57 0.42 -3.03
C ASP A 27 6.81 1.47 -1.94
N TYR A 28 6.76 1.07 -0.67
CA TYR A 28 7.07 1.95 0.47
C TYR A 28 8.47 2.55 0.46
N VAL A 29 9.41 2.01 -0.33
CA VAL A 29 10.79 2.55 -0.45
C VAL A 29 11.00 3.34 -1.76
N CYS A 30 10.00 3.40 -2.64
CA CYS A 30 10.08 4.18 -3.87
C CYS A 30 9.61 5.64 -3.66
N PRO A 31 10.43 6.66 -3.97
CA PRO A 31 10.04 8.08 -3.80
C PRO A 31 8.87 8.49 -4.72
N PHE A 32 8.79 7.93 -5.93
CA PHE A 32 7.65 8.18 -6.83
C PHE A 32 6.35 7.56 -6.31
N SER A 33 6.44 6.43 -5.60
CA SER A 33 5.28 5.82 -4.95
C SER A 33 4.78 6.69 -3.80
N ALA A 34 5.69 7.27 -3.00
CA ALA A 34 5.32 8.23 -1.95
C ALA A 34 4.60 9.45 -2.53
N LYS A 35 5.13 10.03 -3.62
CA LYS A 35 4.51 11.17 -4.30
C LYS A 35 3.08 10.84 -4.75
N LEU A 36 2.90 9.69 -5.39
CA LEU A 36 1.58 9.25 -5.86
C LEU A 36 0.63 8.96 -4.69
N ALA A 37 1.10 8.31 -3.62
CA ALA A 37 0.29 8.02 -2.43
C ALA A 37 -0.30 9.29 -1.80
N LEU A 38 0.50 10.36 -1.70
CA LEU A 38 0.03 11.65 -1.17
C LEU A 38 -1.01 12.30 -2.10
N ALA A 39 -0.83 12.21 -3.42
CA ALA A 39 -1.82 12.71 -4.38
C ALA A 39 -3.13 11.91 -4.34
N ILE A 40 -3.07 10.59 -4.14
CA ILE A 40 -4.25 9.75 -3.95
C ILE A 40 -5.03 10.20 -2.72
N ASP A 41 -4.34 10.44 -1.61
CA ASP A 41 -4.98 10.85 -0.36
C ASP A 41 -5.63 12.25 -0.45
N SER A 42 -4.96 13.20 -1.10
CA SER A 42 -5.47 14.57 -1.19
C SER A 42 -6.49 14.80 -2.32
N VAL A 43 -6.45 14.00 -3.39
CA VAL A 43 -7.28 14.20 -4.59
C VAL A 43 -8.30 13.09 -4.77
N LEU A 44 -7.84 11.85 -4.94
CA LEU A 44 -8.73 10.74 -5.26
C LEU A 44 -9.64 10.40 -4.09
N LYS A 45 -9.09 10.27 -2.88
CA LYS A 45 -9.86 9.84 -1.72
C LYS A 45 -11.09 10.72 -1.47
N PRO A 46 -11.01 12.06 -1.45
CA PRO A 46 -12.21 12.91 -1.37
C PRO A 46 -13.19 12.75 -2.53
N ALA A 47 -12.71 12.47 -3.74
CA ALA A 47 -13.55 12.29 -4.91
C ALA A 47 -14.29 10.94 -4.93
N LEU A 48 -13.70 9.90 -4.33
CA LEU A 48 -14.20 8.53 -4.33
C LEU A 48 -14.97 8.13 -3.07
N ASP A 49 -14.64 8.72 -1.92
CA ASP A 49 -15.29 8.41 -0.63
C ASP A 49 -16.72 8.99 -0.54
N ALA A 50 -17.41 8.69 0.56
CA ALA A 50 -18.80 9.05 0.79
C ALA A 50 -19.07 10.55 0.55
N GLY A 51 -19.99 10.85 -0.37
CA GLY A 51 -20.34 12.23 -0.76
C GLY A 51 -19.43 12.86 -1.82
N GLY A 52 -18.37 12.15 -2.25
CA GLY A 52 -17.55 12.53 -3.40
C GLY A 52 -18.27 12.34 -4.74
N LYS A 53 -17.81 13.05 -5.78
CA LYS A 53 -18.40 13.01 -7.14
C LYS A 53 -18.52 11.59 -7.72
N TYR A 54 -17.62 10.70 -7.33
CA TYR A 54 -17.53 9.33 -7.83
C TYR A 54 -17.78 8.27 -6.74
N ASP A 55 -18.43 8.66 -5.64
CA ASP A 55 -18.92 7.73 -4.61
C ASP A 55 -19.76 6.61 -5.24
N GLY A 56 -19.44 5.36 -4.89
CA GLY A 56 -20.06 4.15 -5.41
C GLY A 56 -19.73 3.83 -6.87
N LYS A 57 -18.94 4.65 -7.58
CA LYS A 57 -18.59 4.44 -8.99
C LYS A 57 -17.19 3.87 -9.17
N VAL A 58 -16.24 4.35 -8.36
CA VAL A 58 -14.83 3.94 -8.45
C VAL A 58 -14.30 3.60 -7.08
N LYS A 59 -13.44 2.58 -7.00
CA LYS A 59 -12.60 2.32 -5.82
C LYS A 59 -11.12 2.33 -6.16
N ALA A 60 -10.30 2.79 -5.22
CA ALA A 60 -8.85 2.75 -5.31
C ALA A 60 -8.28 1.65 -4.39
N ILE A 61 -7.39 0.83 -4.95
CA ILE A 61 -6.79 -0.31 -4.26
C ILE A 61 -5.28 -0.11 -4.19
N PHE A 62 -4.73 -0.10 -2.99
CA PHE A 62 -3.29 -0.22 -2.77
C PHE A 62 -2.84 -1.64 -3.10
N ARG A 63 -1.85 -1.77 -3.99
CA ARG A 63 -1.21 -3.05 -4.31
C ARG A 63 0.25 -3.01 -3.85
N PRO A 64 0.65 -3.80 -2.84
CA PRO A 64 2.05 -3.89 -2.43
C PRO A 64 2.93 -4.34 -3.60
N GLN A 65 3.84 -3.48 -4.05
CA GLN A 65 4.84 -3.79 -5.08
C GLN A 65 6.22 -3.75 -4.43
N VAL A 66 6.68 -4.90 -3.95
CA VAL A 66 8.00 -5.03 -3.31
C VAL A 66 9.07 -5.00 -4.40
N GLN A 67 9.93 -3.97 -4.42
CA GLN A 67 11.05 -3.92 -5.35
C GLN A 67 12.30 -4.56 -4.74
N PRO A 68 12.90 -5.57 -5.39
CA PRO A 68 14.01 -6.33 -4.81
C PRO A 68 15.32 -5.52 -4.71
N TRP A 69 15.44 -4.40 -5.42
CA TRP A 69 16.60 -3.50 -5.31
C TRP A 69 16.47 -2.47 -4.18
N HIS A 70 15.33 -2.41 -3.49
CA HIS A 70 15.16 -1.65 -2.25
C HIS A 70 15.30 -2.62 -1.06
N ALA A 71 16.45 -2.64 -0.40
CA ALA A 71 16.83 -3.74 0.49
C ALA A 71 15.85 -3.97 1.66
N SER A 72 15.26 -2.90 2.17
CA SER A 72 14.30 -2.91 3.29
C SER A 72 12.85 -3.17 2.86
N SER A 73 12.56 -3.20 1.55
CA SER A 73 11.19 -3.19 1.01
C SER A 73 10.34 -4.35 1.55
N THR A 74 10.93 -5.54 1.66
CA THR A 74 10.24 -6.71 2.24
C THR A 74 9.72 -6.42 3.65
N PHE A 75 10.55 -5.82 4.54
CA PHE A 75 10.18 -5.58 5.93
C PHE A 75 9.08 -4.52 6.07
N VAL A 76 9.15 -3.44 5.28
CA VAL A 76 8.16 -2.36 5.32
C VAL A 76 6.82 -2.80 4.74
N HIS A 77 6.80 -3.67 3.72
CA HIS A 77 5.56 -4.27 3.20
C HIS A 77 4.95 -5.30 4.16
N GLU A 78 5.77 -6.13 4.82
CA GLU A 78 5.27 -6.99 5.90
C GLU A 78 4.64 -6.18 7.03
N ALA A 79 5.22 -5.03 7.40
CA ALA A 79 4.62 -4.14 8.39
C ALA A 79 3.27 -3.58 7.93
N GLY A 80 3.15 -3.11 6.67
CA GLY A 80 1.87 -2.68 6.11
C GLY A 80 0.79 -3.78 6.18
N LEU A 81 1.15 -5.02 5.83
CA LEU A 81 0.25 -6.17 5.91
C LEU A 81 -0.08 -6.57 7.35
N ALA A 82 0.85 -6.46 8.29
CA ALA A 82 0.59 -6.69 9.70
C ALA A 82 -0.39 -5.65 10.27
N VAL A 83 -0.23 -4.37 9.93
CA VAL A 83 -1.20 -3.31 10.29
C VAL A 83 -2.57 -3.60 9.69
N ALA A 84 -2.65 -4.03 8.43
CA ALA A 84 -3.91 -4.42 7.79
C ALA A 84 -4.65 -5.54 8.55
N ARG A 85 -3.94 -6.40 9.29
CA ARG A 85 -4.54 -7.43 10.15
C ARG A 85 -4.95 -6.91 11.53
N VAL A 86 -4.12 -6.12 12.21
CA VAL A 86 -4.36 -5.73 13.62
C VAL A 86 -5.22 -4.47 13.79
N ALA A 87 -5.24 -3.62 12.76
CA ALA A 87 -5.97 -2.35 12.72
C ALA A 87 -6.34 -2.02 11.24
N PRO A 88 -7.21 -2.82 10.61
CA PRO A 88 -7.57 -2.68 9.20
C PRO A 88 -8.04 -1.26 8.83
N GLU A 89 -8.76 -0.60 9.73
CA GLU A 89 -9.25 0.77 9.58
C GLU A 89 -8.15 1.84 9.61
N LYS A 90 -6.95 1.50 10.10
CA LYS A 90 -5.79 2.38 10.17
C LYS A 90 -4.74 2.08 9.09
N PHE A 91 -4.95 1.07 8.24
CA PHE A 91 -3.99 0.67 7.22
C PHE A 91 -3.51 1.86 6.35
N TRP A 92 -4.45 2.65 5.83
CA TRP A 92 -4.09 3.77 4.96
C TRP A 92 -3.38 4.90 5.71
N ALA A 93 -3.83 5.22 6.94
CA ALA A 93 -3.19 6.20 7.79
C ALA A 93 -1.73 5.80 8.13
N PHE A 94 -1.49 4.53 8.47
CA PHE A 94 -0.15 4.00 8.67
C PHE A 94 0.68 4.06 7.39
N SER A 95 0.11 3.66 6.25
CA SER A 95 0.79 3.69 4.95
C SER A 95 1.28 5.09 4.60
N LEU A 96 0.44 6.10 4.80
CA LEU A 96 0.81 7.51 4.58
C LEU A 96 1.91 7.97 5.54
N ALA A 97 1.85 7.58 6.81
CA ALA A 97 2.88 7.90 7.78
C ALA A 97 4.22 7.24 7.42
N LEU A 98 4.18 6.00 6.94
CA LEU A 98 5.35 5.28 6.46
C LEU A 98 5.94 5.94 5.20
N PHE A 99 5.12 6.36 4.24
CA PHE A 99 5.59 7.15 3.10
C PHE A 99 6.21 8.49 3.52
N LYS A 100 5.66 9.17 4.55
CA LYS A 100 6.22 10.41 5.09
C LYS A 100 7.57 10.20 5.78
N LYS A 101 7.78 9.04 6.43
CA LYS A 101 9.05 8.64 7.05
C LYS A 101 9.91 7.73 6.17
N GLN A 102 9.60 7.64 4.87
CA GLN A 102 10.23 6.70 3.95
C GLN A 102 11.76 6.80 3.93
N GLY A 103 12.30 8.01 4.12
CA GLY A 103 13.74 8.26 4.19
C GLY A 103 14.47 7.38 5.20
N ASP A 104 13.83 7.06 6.34
CA ASP A 104 14.40 6.22 7.40
C ASP A 104 14.62 4.76 6.96
N PHE A 105 13.99 4.37 5.85
CA PHE A 105 14.00 3.01 5.32
C PHE A 105 14.74 2.89 3.99
N PHE A 106 15.38 3.95 3.49
CA PHE A 106 16.24 3.86 2.31
C PHE A 106 17.49 3.00 2.56
N ASP A 107 18.20 2.66 1.48
CA ASP A 107 19.34 1.74 1.52
C ASP A 107 20.46 2.24 2.45
N ILE A 108 20.77 3.55 2.42
CA ILE A 108 21.83 4.11 3.28
C ILE A 108 21.46 4.02 4.77
N PRO A 109 20.30 4.53 5.25
CA PRO A 109 19.95 4.44 6.67
C PRO A 109 19.72 3.02 7.19
N THR A 110 19.39 2.07 6.32
CA THR A 110 19.17 0.67 6.71
C THR A 110 20.40 -0.23 6.54
N SER A 111 21.48 0.27 5.93
CA SER A 111 22.68 -0.52 5.58
C SER A 111 23.38 -1.21 6.75
N THR A 112 23.21 -0.70 7.98
CA THR A 112 23.83 -1.24 9.21
C THR A 112 22.82 -1.81 10.19
N LEU A 113 21.54 -1.86 9.83
CA LEU A 113 20.47 -2.33 10.70
C LEU A 113 20.24 -3.84 10.52
N THR A 114 20.05 -4.53 11.64
CA THR A 114 19.53 -5.89 11.63
C THR A 114 18.03 -5.87 11.26
N PRO A 115 17.48 -7.00 10.75
CA PRO A 115 16.04 -7.12 10.52
C PRO A 115 15.18 -6.78 11.75
N LEU A 116 15.65 -7.11 12.95
CA LEU A 116 14.95 -6.79 14.20
C LEU A 116 14.90 -5.27 14.44
N GLN A 117 16.02 -4.56 14.25
CA GLN A 117 16.07 -3.11 14.41
C GLN A 117 15.19 -2.36 13.38
N VAL A 118 15.08 -2.88 12.15
CA VAL A 118 14.13 -2.34 11.16
C VAL A 118 12.68 -2.53 11.64
N ARG A 119 12.34 -3.72 12.18
CA ARG A 119 11.00 -3.98 12.74
C ARG A 119 10.71 -3.15 13.98
N GLU A 120 11.68 -2.89 14.84
CA GLU A 120 11.53 -2.00 16.00
C GLU A 120 11.18 -0.56 15.58
N LYS A 121 11.86 -0.03 14.54
CA LYS A 121 11.51 1.27 13.95
C LYS A 121 10.07 1.28 13.40
N LEU A 122 9.63 0.20 12.77
CA LEU A 122 8.26 0.06 12.26
C LEU A 122 7.25 -0.04 13.40
N ALA A 123 7.57 -0.76 14.49
CA ALA A 123 6.74 -0.86 15.68
C ALA A 123 6.57 0.51 16.38
N ALA A 124 7.64 1.33 16.42
CA ALA A 124 7.55 2.70 16.90
C ALA A 124 6.61 3.55 16.03
N LEU A 125 6.67 3.40 14.70
CA LEU A 125 5.72 4.06 13.82
C LEU A 125 4.27 3.60 14.05
N VAL A 126 4.05 2.31 14.32
CA VAL A 126 2.72 1.77 14.70
C VAL A 126 2.23 2.41 16.00
N ALA A 127 3.08 2.54 17.01
CA ALA A 127 2.73 3.21 18.26
C ALA A 127 2.24 4.64 18.04
N GLU A 128 2.95 5.40 17.21
CA GLU A 128 2.65 6.81 16.91
C GLU A 128 1.37 6.99 16.07
N THR A 129 1.04 6.05 15.19
CA THR A 129 0.04 6.27 14.11
C THR A 129 -1.22 5.42 14.26
N VAL A 130 -1.08 4.22 14.80
CA VAL A 130 -2.16 3.25 14.97
C VAL A 130 -2.59 3.21 16.43
N GLY A 131 -1.63 3.19 17.36
CA GLY A 131 -1.84 3.17 18.80
C GLY A 131 -0.89 2.20 19.52
N GLN A 132 -0.44 2.60 20.72
CA GLN A 132 0.47 1.79 21.55
C GLN A 132 -0.11 0.41 21.90
N ASP A 133 -1.42 0.31 22.05
CA ASP A 133 -2.15 -0.93 22.34
C ASP A 133 -2.05 -1.97 21.22
N LYS A 134 -1.69 -1.56 20.00
CA LYS A 134 -1.55 -2.46 18.84
C LYS A 134 -0.15 -3.02 18.64
N VAL A 135 0.85 -2.45 19.30
CA VAL A 135 2.27 -2.76 19.06
C VAL A 135 2.59 -4.22 19.36
N GLN A 136 2.07 -4.79 20.45
CA GLN A 136 2.33 -6.18 20.79
C GLN A 136 1.79 -7.13 19.72
N ALA A 137 0.51 -6.98 19.35
CA ALA A 137 -0.10 -7.81 18.32
C ALA A 137 0.59 -7.67 16.95
N PHE A 138 1.06 -6.45 16.61
CA PHE A 138 1.87 -6.20 15.42
C PHE A 138 3.20 -6.98 15.47
N ASN A 139 3.93 -6.92 16.58
CA ASN A 139 5.20 -7.64 16.74
C ASN A 139 5.01 -9.16 16.71
N ASP A 140 3.93 -9.68 17.30
CA ASP A 140 3.60 -11.09 17.28
C ASP A 140 3.42 -11.61 15.84
N LEU A 141 2.78 -10.83 14.98
CA LEU A 141 2.62 -11.17 13.56
C LEU A 141 3.95 -11.18 12.77
N LEU A 142 4.96 -10.44 13.23
CA LEU A 142 6.27 -10.33 12.59
C LEU A 142 7.34 -11.21 13.24
N THR A 143 6.95 -12.02 14.23
CA THR A 143 7.82 -13.03 14.84
C THR A 143 8.05 -14.18 13.85
N LEU A 144 9.29 -14.64 13.77
CA LEU A 144 9.66 -15.75 12.89
C LEU A 144 8.99 -17.06 13.33
N LYS A 145 8.51 -17.83 12.36
CA LYS A 145 8.02 -19.20 12.59
C LYS A 145 9.19 -20.14 12.93
N SER A 146 8.87 -21.29 13.50
CA SER A 146 9.87 -22.26 14.00
C SER A 146 10.76 -22.88 12.91
N SER A 147 10.28 -23.01 11.68
CA SER A 147 11.09 -23.52 10.57
C SER A 147 12.07 -22.43 10.07
N PRO A 148 13.34 -22.77 9.76
CA PRO A 148 14.35 -21.78 9.36
C PRO A 148 14.00 -20.86 8.17
N ASN A 149 13.09 -21.26 7.27
CA ASN A 149 12.62 -20.42 6.15
C ASN A 149 11.13 -20.04 6.22
N GLY A 150 10.48 -20.26 7.37
CA GLY A 150 9.01 -20.18 7.48
C GLY A 150 8.43 -18.77 7.32
N GLY A 151 9.27 -17.75 7.39
CA GLY A 151 8.87 -16.35 7.40
C GLY A 151 8.10 -15.99 8.67
N VAL A 152 7.16 -15.06 8.52
CA VAL A 152 6.32 -14.49 9.58
C VAL A 152 4.83 -14.76 9.30
N ALA A 153 3.92 -14.30 10.16
CA ALA A 153 2.49 -14.61 10.04
C ALA A 153 1.84 -14.03 8.75
N VAL A 154 2.42 -12.96 8.19
CA VAL A 154 1.94 -12.27 6.97
C VAL A 154 2.66 -12.69 5.69
N THR A 155 3.60 -13.64 5.75
CA THR A 155 4.39 -14.06 4.57
C THR A 155 3.53 -14.58 3.42
N ASP A 156 2.43 -15.27 3.70
CA ASP A 156 1.56 -15.80 2.64
C ASP A 156 0.73 -14.68 1.96
N ASP A 157 0.36 -13.63 2.69
CA ASP A 157 -0.26 -12.43 2.12
C ASP A 157 0.75 -11.70 1.20
N LEU A 158 2.00 -11.57 1.65
CA LEU A 158 3.07 -10.96 0.85
C LEU A 158 3.36 -11.76 -0.43
N LYS A 159 3.43 -13.10 -0.33
CA LYS A 159 3.57 -13.97 -1.50
C LYS A 159 2.41 -13.80 -2.46
N TYR A 160 1.18 -13.66 -1.95
CA TYR A 160 0.01 -13.42 -2.78
C TYR A 160 0.11 -12.09 -3.54
N THR A 161 0.46 -10.98 -2.86
CA THR A 161 0.56 -9.67 -3.50
C THR A 161 1.65 -9.66 -4.58
N VAL A 162 2.82 -10.26 -4.28
CA VAL A 162 3.92 -10.42 -5.25
C VAL A 162 3.50 -11.31 -6.43
N LYS A 163 2.77 -12.40 -6.19
CA LYS A 163 2.24 -13.26 -7.26
C LYS A 163 1.27 -12.48 -8.15
N PHE A 164 0.40 -11.67 -7.55
CA PHE A 164 -0.55 -10.83 -8.29
C PHE A 164 0.16 -9.80 -9.17
N SER A 165 1.18 -9.12 -8.65
CA SER A 165 2.01 -8.20 -9.44
C SER A 165 2.69 -8.90 -10.62
N ARG A 166 3.31 -10.06 -10.38
CA ARG A 166 3.96 -10.86 -11.42
C ARG A 166 2.99 -11.30 -12.51
N GLN A 167 1.80 -11.74 -12.12
CA GLN A 167 0.76 -12.17 -13.07
C GLN A 167 0.32 -11.03 -14.00
N ASN A 168 0.33 -9.78 -13.52
CA ASN A 168 -0.03 -8.59 -14.29
C ASN A 168 1.19 -7.92 -14.97
N GLY A 169 2.39 -8.53 -14.91
CA GLY A 169 3.60 -7.98 -15.53
C GLY A 169 4.09 -6.68 -14.90
N ILE A 170 3.75 -6.39 -13.64
CA ILE A 170 4.14 -5.16 -12.96
C ILE A 170 5.63 -5.19 -12.64
N HIS A 171 6.37 -4.26 -13.25
CA HIS A 171 7.81 -4.14 -13.10
C HIS A 171 8.19 -2.95 -12.21
N VAL A 172 7.81 -1.74 -12.59
CA VAL A 172 8.19 -0.50 -11.89
C VAL A 172 7.09 -0.05 -10.92
N SER A 173 7.49 0.74 -9.93
CA SER A 173 6.60 1.39 -8.98
C SER A 173 6.76 2.91 -9.10
N PRO A 174 5.68 3.70 -9.14
CA PRO A 174 4.30 3.23 -9.19
C PRO A 174 3.92 2.64 -10.56
N THR A 175 2.95 1.73 -10.57
CA THR A 175 2.19 1.37 -11.78
C THR A 175 0.70 1.44 -11.43
N VAL A 176 -0.12 1.98 -12.33
CA VAL A 176 -1.57 2.10 -12.10
C VAL A 176 -2.32 1.35 -13.19
N LEU A 177 -3.32 0.56 -12.79
CA LEU A 177 -4.26 -0.11 -13.69
C LEU A 177 -5.64 0.53 -13.54
N TRP A 178 -6.31 0.76 -14.67
CA TRP A 178 -7.72 1.08 -14.76
C TRP A 178 -8.48 -0.15 -15.25
N ASP A 179 -9.40 -0.67 -14.42
CA ASP A 179 -10.21 -1.85 -14.72
C ASP A 179 -9.39 -3.07 -15.18
N GLY A 180 -8.19 -3.23 -14.62
CA GLY A 180 -7.27 -4.33 -14.92
C GLY A 180 -6.31 -4.08 -16.09
N ILE A 181 -6.39 -2.94 -16.76
CA ILE A 181 -5.49 -2.57 -17.86
C ILE A 181 -4.52 -1.48 -17.39
N VAL A 182 -3.22 -1.64 -17.69
CA VAL A 182 -2.20 -0.65 -17.34
C VAL A 182 -2.53 0.70 -17.98
N ALA A 183 -2.68 1.74 -17.15
CA ALA A 183 -2.95 3.11 -17.56
C ALA A 183 -1.64 3.91 -17.61
N ASN A 184 -0.90 3.76 -18.73
CA ASN A 184 0.44 4.35 -18.92
C ASN A 184 0.44 5.89 -18.90
N GLU A 185 -0.71 6.53 -19.11
CA GLU A 185 -0.86 7.98 -19.02
C GLU A 185 -0.68 8.51 -17.59
N ILE A 186 -0.93 7.67 -16.57
CA ILE A 186 -0.91 8.08 -15.17
C ILE A 186 0.53 8.24 -14.68
N SER A 187 0.86 9.44 -14.19
CA SER A 187 2.16 9.76 -13.61
C SER A 187 2.05 10.00 -12.11
N SER A 188 3.11 9.67 -11.37
CA SER A 188 3.24 10.07 -9.95
C SER A 188 3.19 11.59 -9.73
N SER A 189 3.32 12.38 -10.80
CA SER A 189 3.24 13.84 -10.77
C SER A 189 1.83 14.40 -10.98
N TRP A 190 0.84 13.55 -11.25
CA TRP A 190 -0.54 13.99 -11.42
C TRP A 190 -1.10 14.65 -10.16
N GLY A 191 -1.75 15.79 -10.36
CA GLY A 191 -2.49 16.51 -9.33
C GLY A 191 -3.99 16.49 -9.62
N GLU A 192 -4.72 17.44 -9.04
CA GLU A 192 -6.18 17.51 -9.11
C GLU A 192 -6.71 17.59 -10.55
N LYS A 193 -6.06 18.38 -11.40
CA LYS A 193 -6.46 18.58 -12.79
C LYS A 193 -6.44 17.26 -13.57
N GLU A 194 -5.29 16.57 -13.59
CA GLU A 194 -5.10 15.36 -14.38
C GLU A 194 -6.04 14.23 -13.91
N TRP A 195 -6.20 14.06 -12.60
CA TRP A 195 -7.13 13.07 -12.03
C TRP A 195 -8.58 13.39 -12.36
N THR A 196 -8.98 14.67 -12.28
CA THR A 196 -10.35 15.08 -12.60
C THR A 196 -10.68 14.84 -14.07
N GLU A 197 -9.78 15.20 -14.98
CA GLU A 197 -9.92 14.95 -16.42
C GLU A 197 -9.98 13.45 -16.73
N PHE A 198 -9.08 12.67 -16.13
CA PHE A 198 -9.07 11.21 -16.30
C PHE A 198 -10.37 10.55 -15.84
N LEU A 199 -10.83 10.84 -14.62
CA LEU A 199 -12.08 10.26 -14.10
C LEU A 199 -13.30 10.71 -14.90
N ALA A 200 -13.34 11.97 -15.33
CA ALA A 200 -14.44 12.47 -16.17
C ALA A 200 -14.51 11.75 -17.52
N ALA A 201 -13.36 11.37 -18.09
CA ALA A 201 -13.31 10.67 -19.37
C ALA A 201 -13.56 9.15 -19.25
N LYS A 202 -13.19 8.53 -18.13
CA LYS A 202 -13.16 7.07 -17.98
C LYS A 202 -14.34 6.49 -17.22
N VAL A 203 -14.95 7.24 -16.31
CA VAL A 203 -16.10 6.75 -15.53
C VAL A 203 -17.35 6.82 -16.40
N VAL A 204 -17.83 5.65 -16.81
CA VAL A 204 -19.09 5.49 -17.54
C VAL A 204 -20.09 4.86 -16.59
N VAL A 205 -21.30 5.42 -16.50
CA VAL A 205 -22.38 4.87 -15.65
C VAL A 205 -22.99 3.66 -16.32
#